data_AF-A0A2N3HPA4-F1
#
_entry.id   AF-A0A2N3HPA4-F1
#
_cell.length_a   1.000
_cell.length_b   1.000
_cell.length_c   1.000
_cell.angle_alpha   90.00
_cell.angle_beta   90.00
_cell.angle_gamma   90.00
#
_symmetry.space_group_name_H-M   'P 1'
#
loop_
_entity.id
_entity.type
_entity.pdbx_description
1 polymer ?
#
loop_
_entity_poly.entity_id
_entity_poly.type
_entity_poly.pdbx_seq_one_letter_code
_entity_poly.pdbx_strand_id
1 'polypeptide(L)'
;MKLILKIFLVAIVLFIVAIIAFIIAFGDHTNRTNFRIYSADKKQCVTVITRGEIRYIINGEYNSVPRTNYIKIDKSGIPLIGDEMGICWKNDKYEWEIVNHQSKVLENKLDTLKYKFNTSWEKDNYGIPNSKKYIKPNCGTIGLLNMKTYDKTIILEN
;
A
#
# COMPACT_ATOMS: atom_id res chain seq x y z
N MET A 1 -7.82 47.03 34.13
CA MET A 1 -6.85 46.71 33.05
C MET A 1 -6.10 45.39 33.29
N LYS A 2 -5.42 45.17 34.44
CA LYS A 2 -4.66 43.93 34.72
C LYS A 2 -5.52 42.64 34.76
N LEU A 3 -6.75 42.71 35.29
CA LEU A 3 -7.64 41.54 35.37
C LEU A 3 -8.16 41.12 33.98
N ILE A 4 -8.61 42.09 33.18
CA ILE A 4 -9.08 41.86 31.81
C ILE A 4 -7.95 41.29 30.94
N LEU A 5 -6.73 41.81 31.08
CA LEU A 5 -5.56 41.29 30.37
C LEU A 5 -5.24 39.84 30.76
N LYS A 6 -5.36 39.47 32.05
CA LYS A 6 -5.20 38.08 32.51
C LYS A 6 -6.26 37.15 31.95
N ILE A 7 -7.53 37.57 31.95
CA ILE A 7 -8.63 36.79 31.39
C ILE A 7 -8.41 36.55 29.89
N PHE A 8 -7.99 37.57 29.15
CA PHE A 8 -7.68 37.48 27.74
C PHE A 8 -6.51 36.53 27.45
N LEU A 9 -5.43 36.61 28.25
CA LEU A 9 -4.30 35.70 28.15
C LEU A 9 -4.69 34.24 28.42
N VAL A 10 -5.51 33.98 29.43
CA VAL A 10 -6.01 32.64 29.75
C VAL A 10 -6.86 32.09 28.61
N ALA A 11 -7.74 32.92 28.02
CA ALA A 11 -8.56 32.52 26.89
C ALA A 11 -7.73 32.14 25.64
N ILE A 12 -6.66 32.91 25.34
CA ILE A 12 -5.74 32.59 24.24
C ILE A 12 -5.03 31.27 24.48
N VAL A 13 -4.52 31.04 25.69
CA VAL A 13 -3.82 29.78 26.02
C VAL A 13 -4.77 28.59 25.88
N LEU A 14 -6.01 28.71 26.37
CA LEU A 14 -7.02 27.66 26.21
C LEU A 14 -7.38 27.41 24.75
N PHE A 15 -7.48 28.46 23.93
CA PHE A 15 -7.75 28.33 22.51
C PHE A 15 -6.61 27.63 21.75
N ILE A 16 -5.35 27.97 22.05
CA ILE A 16 -4.17 27.31 21.47
C ILE A 16 -4.14 25.82 21.89
N VAL A 17 -4.38 25.53 23.17
CA VAL A 17 -4.43 24.14 23.65
C VAL A 17 -5.56 23.36 22.96
N ALA A 18 -6.73 23.96 22.75
CA ALA A 18 -7.83 23.34 22.03
C ALA A 18 -7.49 23.08 20.56
N ILE A 19 -6.82 24.00 19.87
CA ILE A 19 -6.34 23.81 18.49
C ILE A 19 -5.32 22.67 18.44
N ILE A 20 -4.35 22.63 19.36
CA ILE A 20 -3.35 21.56 19.40
C ILE A 20 -4.02 20.21 19.66
N ALA A 21 -4.96 20.13 20.60
CA ALA A 21 -5.73 18.92 20.87
C ALA A 21 -6.56 18.50 19.64
N PHE A 22 -7.15 19.45 18.91
CA PHE A 22 -7.88 19.19 17.67
C PHE A 22 -6.95 18.68 16.56
N ILE A 23 -5.77 19.28 16.37
CA ILE A 23 -4.77 18.81 15.39
C ILE A 23 -4.22 17.43 15.77
N ILE A 24 -4.06 17.11 17.05
CA ILE A 24 -3.61 15.78 17.47
C ILE A 24 -4.73 14.74 17.28
N ALA A 25 -5.99 15.09 17.56
CA ALA A 25 -7.14 14.17 17.45
C ALA A 25 -7.63 13.96 16.01
N PHE A 26 -7.49 14.97 15.15
CA PHE A 26 -7.97 14.97 13.76
C PHE A 26 -6.83 15.14 12.73
N GLY A 27 -5.59 15.30 13.18
CA GLY A 27 -4.43 15.18 12.31
C GLY A 27 -4.38 13.75 11.79
N ASP A 28 -4.27 13.62 10.47
CA ASP A 28 -4.32 12.36 9.72
C ASP A 28 -3.50 11.26 10.42
N HIS A 29 -4.20 10.42 11.19
CA HIS A 29 -3.64 9.25 11.85
C HIS A 29 -3.44 8.17 10.80
N THR A 30 -2.46 8.41 9.93
CA THR A 30 -1.79 7.47 9.04
C THR A 30 -2.69 6.33 8.58
N ASN A 31 -3.48 6.54 7.54
CA ASN A 31 -3.76 5.45 6.61
C ASN A 31 -2.39 4.98 6.06
N ARG A 32 -1.76 3.94 6.63
CA ARG A 32 -0.50 3.44 6.05
C ARG A 32 -0.81 2.74 4.74
N THR A 33 -0.76 3.55 3.70
CA THR A 33 -0.67 3.24 2.28
C THR A 33 0.63 2.56 1.86
N ASN A 34 1.60 2.51 2.77
CA ASN A 34 2.93 1.98 2.53
C ASN A 34 3.15 0.75 3.39
N PHE A 35 3.50 -0.36 2.76
CA PHE A 35 3.71 -1.62 3.44
C PHE A 35 4.72 -2.46 2.67
N ARG A 36 5.16 -3.55 3.30
CA ARG A 36 6.12 -4.49 2.74
C ARG A 36 5.55 -5.88 2.80
N ILE A 37 5.71 -6.61 1.71
CA ILE A 37 5.31 -8.00 1.58
C ILE A 37 6.58 -8.82 1.49
N TYR A 38 6.75 -9.79 2.39
CA TYR A 38 7.91 -10.67 2.36
C TYR A 38 7.50 -12.07 1.93
N SER A 39 8.39 -12.75 1.21
CA SER A 39 8.28 -14.19 1.02
C SER A 39 8.31 -14.89 2.39
N ALA A 40 7.79 -16.12 2.47
CA ALA A 40 7.78 -16.90 3.70
C ALA A 40 9.18 -17.06 4.33
N ASP A 41 10.22 -17.18 3.50
CA ASP A 41 11.63 -17.26 3.93
C ASP A 41 12.30 -15.89 4.18
N LYS A 42 11.55 -14.79 3.99
CA LYS A 42 11.97 -13.38 4.10
C LYS A 42 13.14 -12.98 3.19
N LYS A 43 13.53 -13.80 2.22
CA LYS A 43 14.62 -13.49 1.29
C LYS A 43 14.20 -12.51 0.19
N GLN A 44 12.91 -12.44 -0.11
CA GLN A 44 12.35 -11.52 -1.08
C GLN A 44 11.39 -10.56 -0.40
N CYS A 45 11.40 -9.31 -0.84
CA CYS A 45 10.55 -8.25 -0.32
C CYS A 45 10.03 -7.40 -1.47
N VAL A 46 8.76 -7.03 -1.39
CA VAL A 46 8.14 -6.04 -2.26
C VAL A 46 7.64 -4.91 -1.38
N THR A 47 8.11 -3.71 -1.65
CA THR A 47 7.62 -2.48 -0.99
C THR A 47 6.51 -1.87 -1.83
N VAL A 48 5.36 -1.63 -1.22
CA VAL A 48 4.28 -0.86 -1.82
C VAL A 48 4.26 0.52 -1.17
N ILE A 49 4.22 1.59 -1.97
CA ILE A 49 4.08 2.97 -1.50
C ILE A 49 2.91 3.60 -2.24
N THR A 50 1.85 4.02 -1.53
CA THR A 50 0.70 4.71 -2.15
C THR A 50 0.62 6.16 -1.70
N ARG A 51 0.44 7.08 -2.67
CA ARG A 51 0.30 8.54 -2.49
C ARG A 51 -0.93 9.01 -3.26
N GLY A 52 -2.06 9.19 -2.57
CA GLY A 52 -3.34 9.46 -3.22
C GLY A 52 -3.72 8.32 -4.18
N GLU A 53 -3.98 8.65 -5.44
CA GLU A 53 -4.32 7.67 -6.49
C GLU A 53 -3.10 7.02 -7.18
N ILE A 54 -1.89 7.38 -6.77
CA ILE A 54 -0.66 6.80 -7.33
C ILE A 54 -0.12 5.73 -6.39
N ARG A 55 0.14 4.53 -6.92
CA ARG A 55 0.80 3.45 -6.20
C ARG A 55 2.10 3.05 -6.88
N TYR A 56 3.15 2.89 -6.10
CA TYR A 56 4.43 2.35 -6.51
C TYR A 56 4.56 0.95 -5.93
N ILE A 57 4.91 -0.01 -6.78
CA ILE A 57 5.24 -1.39 -6.38
C ILE A 57 6.71 -1.58 -6.71
N ILE A 58 7.52 -1.74 -5.68
CA ILE A 58 8.97 -1.62 -5.73
C ILE A 58 9.55 -2.97 -5.32
N ASN A 59 10.47 -3.48 -6.14
CA ASN A 59 11.21 -4.68 -5.80
C ASN A 59 12.30 -4.36 -4.76
N GLY A 60 12.27 -5.03 -3.61
CA GLY A 60 13.18 -4.83 -2.49
C GLY A 60 12.59 -4.02 -1.34
N GLU A 61 13.40 -3.82 -0.31
CA GLU A 61 13.03 -3.07 0.89
C GLU A 61 13.39 -1.59 0.75
N TYR A 62 12.38 -0.72 0.72
CA TYR A 62 12.55 0.72 0.56
C TYR A 62 11.68 1.52 1.54
N ASN A 63 12.14 2.73 1.87
CA ASN A 63 11.37 3.72 2.64
C ASN A 63 10.80 4.84 1.75
N SER A 64 11.34 4.98 0.55
CA SER A 64 10.96 5.99 -0.44
C SER A 64 11.07 5.41 -1.85
N VAL A 65 10.44 6.06 -2.82
CA VAL A 65 10.45 5.58 -4.21
C VAL A 65 11.87 5.72 -4.79
N PRO A 66 12.54 4.62 -5.20
CA PRO A 66 13.85 4.67 -5.83
C PRO A 66 13.76 5.20 -7.27
N ARG A 67 14.92 5.46 -7.90
CA ARG A 67 14.97 5.91 -9.30
C ARG A 67 14.66 4.80 -10.31
N THR A 68 14.84 3.53 -9.93
CA THR A 68 14.71 2.33 -10.76
C THR A 68 14.04 1.20 -9.98
N ASN A 69 13.73 0.06 -10.63
CA ASN A 69 13.24 -1.15 -9.98
C ASN A 69 11.86 -1.01 -9.32
N TYR A 70 10.97 -0.25 -9.97
CA TYR A 70 9.59 -0.06 -9.55
C TYR A 70 8.64 -0.06 -10.75
N ILE A 71 7.36 -0.29 -10.47
CA ILE A 71 6.26 0.05 -11.37
C ILE A 71 5.35 1.06 -10.67
N LYS A 72 4.96 2.09 -11.43
CA LYS A 72 4.04 3.15 -10.99
C LYS A 72 2.71 2.92 -11.67
N ILE A 73 1.66 2.85 -10.88
CA ILE A 73 0.29 2.65 -11.35
C ILE A 73 -0.61 3.76 -10.84
N ASP A 74 -1.66 4.01 -11.61
CA ASP A 74 -2.85 4.74 -11.22
C ASP A 74 -3.89 3.74 -10.71
N LYS A 75 -4.38 3.96 -9.49
CA LYS A 75 -5.41 3.13 -8.85
C LYS A 75 -6.78 3.81 -8.80
N SER A 76 -6.97 4.96 -9.45
CA SER A 76 -8.25 5.69 -9.39
C SER A 76 -9.44 4.89 -9.93
N GLY A 77 -9.18 3.91 -10.79
CA GLY A 77 -10.20 3.00 -11.33
C GLY A 77 -10.53 1.81 -10.44
N ILE A 78 -9.85 1.64 -9.30
CA ILE A 78 -10.03 0.51 -8.39
C ILE A 78 -11.02 0.92 -7.29
N PRO A 79 -12.18 0.25 -7.16
CA PRO A 79 -13.09 0.48 -6.05
C PRO A 79 -12.43 0.19 -4.71
N LEU A 80 -12.71 0.99 -3.68
CA LEU A 80 -12.09 0.82 -2.35
C LEU A 80 -12.22 -0.61 -1.80
N ILE A 81 -13.40 -1.24 -1.96
CA ILE A 81 -13.68 -2.60 -1.49
C ILE A 81 -13.01 -3.67 -2.36
N GLY A 82 -12.69 -3.34 -3.61
CA GLY A 82 -12.04 -4.23 -4.57
C GLY A 82 -10.52 -4.01 -4.67
N ASP A 83 -9.94 -3.17 -3.82
CA ASP A 83 -8.51 -2.91 -3.83
C ASP A 83 -7.77 -4.08 -3.19
N GLU A 84 -7.40 -5.03 -4.04
CA GLU A 84 -6.73 -6.26 -3.69
C GLU A 84 -5.50 -6.46 -4.60
N MET A 85 -4.46 -7.05 -4.02
CA MET A 85 -3.27 -7.46 -4.74
C MET A 85 -3.06 -8.97 -4.63
N GLY A 86 -2.80 -9.60 -5.77
CA GLY A 86 -2.31 -10.98 -5.81
C GLY A 86 -0.80 -10.96 -5.97
N ILE A 87 -0.10 -11.78 -5.20
CA ILE A 87 1.35 -11.92 -5.28
C ILE A 87 1.74 -13.39 -5.27
N CYS A 88 2.68 -13.76 -6.13
CA CYS A 88 3.40 -15.02 -6.05
C CYS A 88 4.89 -14.73 -5.99
N TRP A 89 5.63 -15.45 -5.17
CA TRP A 89 7.10 -15.39 -5.11
C TRP A 89 7.69 -16.73 -5.56
N LYS A 90 8.87 -16.71 -6.18
CA LYS A 90 9.56 -17.91 -6.68
C LYS A 90 8.67 -18.85 -7.50
N ASN A 91 7.80 -18.29 -8.34
CA ASN A 91 6.99 -19.07 -9.26
C ASN A 91 7.83 -19.33 -10.52
N ASP A 92 8.66 -20.38 -10.49
CA ASP A 92 9.56 -20.99 -11.51
C ASP A 92 10.21 -20.08 -12.57
N LYS A 93 9.42 -19.22 -13.22
CA LYS A 93 9.78 -18.22 -14.22
C LYS A 93 10.13 -16.85 -13.64
N TYR A 94 9.54 -16.45 -12.51
CA TYR A 94 9.70 -15.10 -11.96
C TYR A 94 10.08 -15.11 -10.48
N GLU A 95 10.90 -14.16 -10.08
CA GLU A 95 11.20 -13.90 -8.68
C GLU A 95 9.95 -13.49 -7.93
N TRP A 96 9.13 -12.62 -8.54
CA TRP A 96 7.75 -12.42 -8.13
C TRP A 96 6.84 -12.04 -9.32
N GLU A 97 5.58 -12.42 -9.18
CA GLU A 97 4.48 -12.02 -10.06
C GLU A 97 3.41 -11.32 -9.22
N ILE A 98 3.06 -10.10 -9.59
CA ILE A 98 2.04 -9.30 -8.91
C ILE A 98 0.91 -8.94 -9.87
N VAL A 99 -0.30 -8.87 -9.34
CA VAL A 99 -1.44 -8.27 -10.00
C VAL A 99 -2.11 -7.27 -9.07
N ASN A 100 -2.51 -6.13 -9.61
CA ASN A 100 -3.45 -5.23 -8.96
C ASN A 100 -4.54 -4.90 -9.97
N HIS A 101 -5.69 -5.53 -9.80
CA HIS A 101 -6.75 -5.51 -10.81
C HIS A 101 -7.33 -4.11 -11.00
N GLN A 102 -7.66 -3.76 -12.24
CA GLN A 102 -8.22 -2.45 -12.63
C GLN A 102 -7.27 -1.27 -12.45
N SER A 103 -6.02 -1.52 -12.06
CA SER A 103 -4.98 -0.51 -12.11
C SER A 103 -4.59 -0.17 -13.54
N LYS A 104 -3.99 1.02 -13.73
CA LYS A 104 -3.40 1.44 -15.00
C LYS A 104 -1.92 1.69 -14.80
N VAL A 105 -1.07 1.05 -15.60
CA VAL A 105 0.38 1.31 -15.55
C VAL A 105 0.67 2.69 -16.12
N LEU A 106 1.37 3.52 -15.34
CA LEU A 106 1.84 4.85 -15.73
C LEU A 106 3.33 4.82 -16.13
N GLU A 107 4.12 3.97 -15.47
CA GLU A 107 5.56 3.85 -15.70
C GLU A 107 6.05 2.48 -15.23
N ASN A 108 6.90 1.81 -16.00
CA ASN A 108 7.52 0.54 -15.62
C ASN A 108 9.04 0.64 -15.72
N LYS A 109 9.72 0.50 -14.58
CA LYS A 109 11.18 0.45 -14.43
C LYS A 109 11.65 -0.85 -13.77
N LEU A 110 10.81 -1.89 -13.74
CA LEU A 110 11.20 -3.22 -13.26
C LEU A 110 11.99 -3.97 -14.34
N ASP A 111 12.86 -4.86 -13.89
CA ASP A 111 13.44 -5.89 -14.76
C ASP A 111 12.35 -6.91 -15.11
N THR A 112 11.76 -6.77 -16.31
CA THR A 112 10.64 -7.62 -16.75
C THR A 112 11.04 -9.06 -17.05
N LEU A 113 12.34 -9.39 -17.06
CA LEU A 113 12.81 -10.77 -17.16
C LEU A 113 12.67 -11.51 -15.82
N LYS A 114 12.70 -10.76 -14.71
CA LYS A 114 12.63 -11.31 -13.34
C LYS A 114 11.29 -11.07 -12.67
N TYR A 115 10.61 -9.99 -13.03
CA TYR A 115 9.39 -9.53 -12.37
C TYR A 115 8.25 -9.39 -13.36
N LYS A 116 7.07 -9.87 -12.96
CA LYS A 116 5.85 -9.74 -13.76
C LYS A 116 4.82 -8.92 -13.00
N PHE A 117 4.23 -7.95 -13.69
CA PHE A 117 3.09 -7.19 -13.18
C PHE A 117 1.91 -7.27 -14.16
N ASN A 118 0.71 -7.51 -13.63
CA ASN A 118 -0.53 -7.52 -14.39
C ASN A 118 -1.53 -6.49 -13.83
N THR A 119 -2.32 -5.88 -14.70
CA THR A 119 -3.43 -4.99 -14.34
C THR A 119 -4.78 -5.71 -14.29
N SER A 120 -4.80 -7.01 -14.58
CA SER A 120 -6.01 -7.82 -14.60
C SER A 120 -5.80 -9.18 -13.97
N TRP A 121 -6.75 -9.62 -13.15
CA TRP A 121 -6.83 -11.01 -12.73
C TRP A 121 -6.93 -11.95 -13.94
N GLU A 122 -6.46 -13.17 -13.77
CA GLU A 122 -6.75 -14.23 -14.74
C GLU A 122 -8.26 -14.49 -14.75
N LYS A 123 -8.77 -14.80 -15.94
CA LYS A 123 -10.18 -15.14 -16.14
C LYS A 123 -10.34 -16.65 -16.05
N ASP A 124 -11.45 -17.13 -15.50
CA ASP A 124 -11.82 -18.53 -15.58
C ASP A 124 -12.36 -18.89 -16.98
N ASN A 125 -12.80 -20.14 -17.14
CA ASN A 125 -13.36 -20.67 -18.38
C ASN A 125 -14.62 -19.91 -18.85
N TYR A 126 -15.25 -19.11 -17.99
CA TYR A 126 -16.42 -18.28 -18.31
C TYR A 126 -16.04 -16.81 -18.56
N GLY A 127 -14.74 -16.48 -18.56
CA GLY A 127 -14.28 -15.11 -18.76
C GLY A 127 -14.36 -14.25 -17.50
N ILE A 128 -14.65 -14.83 -16.32
CA ILE A 128 -14.84 -14.11 -15.07
C ILE A 128 -13.48 -13.95 -14.36
N PRO A 129 -13.03 -12.70 -14.08
CA PRO A 129 -11.81 -12.44 -13.33
C PRO A 129 -11.86 -13.11 -11.95
N ASN A 130 -10.80 -13.81 -11.54
CA ASN A 130 -10.73 -14.45 -10.23
C ASN A 130 -9.30 -14.58 -9.70
N SER A 131 -9.17 -14.78 -8.40
CA SER A 131 -7.88 -14.88 -7.69
C SER A 131 -7.40 -16.32 -7.45
N LYS A 132 -8.02 -17.35 -8.06
CA LYS A 132 -7.73 -18.78 -7.77
C LYS A 132 -6.25 -19.15 -7.91
N LYS A 133 -5.55 -18.54 -8.87
CA LYS A 133 -4.09 -18.75 -9.07
C LYS A 133 -3.28 -18.44 -7.80
N TYR A 134 -3.73 -17.48 -7.00
CA TYR A 134 -2.99 -16.96 -5.86
C TYR A 134 -3.27 -17.72 -4.55
N ILE A 135 -3.98 -18.84 -4.62
CA ILE A 135 -4.23 -19.78 -3.49
C ILE A 135 -3.19 -20.91 -3.47
N LYS A 136 -2.26 -20.94 -4.45
CA LYS A 136 -1.22 -21.96 -4.59
C LYS A 136 -0.06 -21.74 -3.61
N PRO A 137 0.80 -22.75 -3.38
CA PRO A 137 2.05 -22.56 -2.66
C PRO A 137 2.87 -21.38 -3.19
N ASN A 138 3.46 -20.61 -2.29
CA ASN A 138 4.21 -19.38 -2.57
C ASN A 138 3.40 -18.26 -3.23
N CYS A 139 2.09 -18.25 -3.04
CA CYS A 139 1.23 -17.16 -3.46
C CYS A 139 0.33 -16.70 -2.32
N GLY A 140 -0.18 -15.49 -2.44
CA GLY A 140 -1.20 -14.97 -1.55
C GLY A 140 -1.97 -13.81 -2.17
N THR A 141 -3.08 -13.49 -1.54
CA THR A 141 -3.90 -12.31 -1.83
C THR A 141 -3.88 -11.38 -0.62
N ILE A 142 -3.86 -10.07 -0.90
CA ILE A 142 -3.82 -9.04 0.14
C ILE A 142 -4.90 -8.03 -0.20
N GLY A 143 -5.95 -8.01 0.63
CA GLY A 143 -6.92 -6.93 0.63
C GLY A 143 -6.29 -5.67 1.22
N LEU A 144 -6.39 -4.56 0.49
CA LEU A 144 -5.86 -3.26 0.91
C LEU A 144 -6.94 -2.38 1.55
N LEU A 145 -8.19 -2.81 1.49
CA LEU A 145 -9.29 -2.24 2.25
C LEU A 145 -9.02 -2.40 3.76
N ASN A 146 -8.93 -1.28 4.48
CA ASN A 146 -8.75 -1.25 5.93
C ASN A 146 -7.50 -1.95 6.45
N MET A 147 -6.43 -2.05 5.66
CA MET A 147 -5.10 -2.32 6.22
C MET A 147 -4.75 -1.18 7.18
N LYS A 148 -5.18 -1.32 8.45
CA LYS A 148 -4.68 -0.53 9.56
C LYS A 148 -3.16 -0.64 9.53
N THR A 149 -2.50 0.43 9.95
CA THR A 149 -1.06 0.52 10.11
C THR A 149 -0.50 -0.67 10.88
N TYR A 150 -0.11 -1.73 10.19
CA TYR A 150 0.70 -2.76 10.82
C TYR A 150 2.11 -2.20 10.87
N ASP A 151 2.61 -1.90 12.07
CA ASP A 151 4.06 -1.83 12.34
C ASP A 151 4.75 -3.18 12.08
N LYS A 152 3.96 -4.23 11.86
CA LYS A 152 4.41 -5.59 11.64
C LYS A 152 4.40 -5.94 10.17
N THR A 153 5.52 -6.49 9.72
CA THR A 153 5.70 -7.15 8.43
C THR A 153 4.57 -8.13 8.12
N ILE A 154 4.02 -8.07 6.90
CA ILE A 154 3.15 -9.13 6.38
C ILE A 154 4.04 -10.29 5.94
N ILE A 155 3.94 -11.39 6.67
CA ILE A 155 4.49 -12.68 6.27
C ILE A 155 3.31 -13.47 5.73
N LEU A 156 3.38 -13.83 4.44
CA LEU A 156 2.41 -14.73 3.84
C LEU A 156 2.85 -16.15 4.18
N GLU A 157 2.28 -16.68 5.26
CA GLU A 157 2.47 -18.07 5.69
C GLU A 157 1.35 -18.92 5.05
N ASN A 158 1.73 -20.09 4.54
CA ASN A 158 0.79 -21.15 4.19
C ASN A 158 0.69 -22.14 5.34
#